data_AF-A0A3E0P3B1-F1
#
_entry.id   AF-A0A3E0P3B1-F1
#
_cell.length_a   1.000
_cell.length_b   1.000
_cell.length_c   1.000
_cell.angle_alpha   90.00
_cell.angle_beta   90.00
_cell.angle_gamma   90.00
#
_symmetry.space_group_name_H-M   'P 1'
#
loop_
_entity.id
_entity.type
_entity.pdbx_description
1 polymer ?
#
loop_
_entity_poly.entity_id
_entity_poly.type
_entity_poly.pdbx_seq_one_letter_code
_entity_poly.pdbx_strand_id
1 'polypeptide(L)'
;MDDPQTASVFILLPVATAYLTVCGLWLLYDWKAKLRRDEPPLALSDHPYWDLLLTVAAAAGIFLLGGAYRAGWLLPTGSTSWGRLAWIADNLIIYSPIAAVLLVRRQGPETVFLTPVRLPEKIALGLALGVVAVATYCLLRGEGDRIPQYLADAVAFDTLADFVPVFLEGVAVAFAFVRLRWLVGTAAAVAIPSLLFAAGHVPGQIEAGRDAWHMTVFFAFNSALPAAIFGTVQRARDVIWIGLVHYLMDIAIHAI
;
A
#
# COMPACT_ATOMS: atom_id res chain seq x y z
N MET A 1 -32.69 -11.42 -2.09
CA MET A 1 -31.52 -11.43 -3.00
C MET A 1 -30.98 -10.03 -2.94
N ASP A 2 -29.96 -9.83 -2.11
CA ASP A 2 -29.29 -8.54 -2.06
C ASP A 2 -28.67 -8.31 -3.43
N ASP A 3 -29.09 -7.23 -4.09
CA ASP A 3 -28.57 -6.88 -5.40
C ASP A 3 -27.04 -6.81 -5.29
N PRO A 4 -26.29 -7.63 -6.05
CA PRO A 4 -24.85 -7.61 -6.00
C PRO A 4 -24.28 -6.21 -6.23
N GLN A 5 -25.01 -5.27 -6.86
CA GLN A 5 -24.63 -3.86 -7.04
C GLN A 5 -24.55 -3.09 -5.73
N THR A 6 -25.51 -3.33 -4.83
CA THR A 6 -25.55 -2.69 -3.52
C THR A 6 -24.36 -3.14 -2.67
N ALA A 7 -23.99 -4.43 -2.74
CA ALA A 7 -22.89 -5.01 -1.98
C ALA A 7 -21.53 -4.32 -2.19
N SER A 8 -21.23 -3.80 -3.39
CA SER A 8 -19.93 -3.12 -3.63
C SER A 8 -19.78 -1.78 -2.91
N VAL A 9 -20.83 -0.97 -2.86
CA VAL A 9 -20.77 0.35 -2.18
C VAL A 9 -20.72 0.15 -0.66
N PHE A 10 -21.46 -0.85 -0.15
CA PHE A 10 -21.45 -1.21 1.26
C PHE A 10 -20.09 -1.75 1.75
N ILE A 11 -19.25 -2.29 0.86
CA ILE A 11 -17.87 -2.69 1.20
C ILE A 11 -16.91 -1.51 1.11
N LEU A 12 -17.05 -0.64 0.11
CA LEU A 12 -16.13 0.48 -0.12
C LEU A 12 -16.20 1.54 0.98
N LEU A 13 -17.39 1.87 1.48
CA LEU A 13 -17.56 2.93 2.46
C LEU A 13 -16.86 2.62 3.81
N PRO A 14 -16.98 1.42 4.40
CA PRO A 14 -16.21 1.03 5.58
C PRO A 14 -14.69 1.09 5.36
N VAL A 15 -14.19 0.60 4.22
CA VAL A 15 -12.75 0.63 3.90
C VAL A 15 -12.27 2.07 3.79
N ALA A 16 -12.94 2.90 2.99
CA ALA A 16 -12.58 4.29 2.82
C ALA A 16 -12.61 5.04 4.16
N THR A 17 -13.63 4.80 4.98
CA THR A 17 -13.75 5.43 6.30
C THR A 17 -12.62 5.01 7.24
N ALA A 18 -12.24 3.73 7.25
CA ALA A 18 -11.13 3.22 8.06
C ALA A 18 -9.81 3.92 7.67
N TYR A 19 -9.48 3.96 6.37
CA TYR A 19 -8.26 4.61 5.87
C TYR A 19 -8.26 6.13 6.09
N LEU A 20 -9.38 6.82 5.85
CA LEU A 20 -9.48 8.26 6.09
C LEU A 20 -9.37 8.58 7.58
N THR A 21 -9.92 7.74 8.45
CA THR A 21 -9.79 7.87 9.92
C THR A 21 -8.33 7.81 10.34
N VAL A 22 -7.58 6.78 9.91
CA VAL A 22 -6.16 6.68 10.26
C VAL A 22 -5.31 7.78 9.64
N CYS A 23 -5.61 8.23 8.41
CA CYS A 23 -4.93 9.39 7.82
C CYS A 23 -5.16 10.66 8.66
N GLY A 24 -6.40 10.91 9.07
CA GLY A 24 -6.73 12.05 9.94
C GLY A 24 -6.05 11.97 11.31
N LEU A 25 -6.05 10.79 11.94
CA LEU A 25 -5.37 10.56 13.21
C LEU A 25 -3.85 10.72 13.10
N TRP A 26 -3.24 10.23 12.01
CA TRP A 26 -1.82 10.42 11.74
C TRP A 26 -1.49 11.92 11.61
N LEU A 27 -2.26 12.68 10.83
CA LEU A 27 -2.06 14.12 10.65
C LEU A 27 -2.20 14.89 11.97
N LEU A 28 -3.18 14.51 12.80
CA LEU A 28 -3.37 15.08 14.13
C LEU A 28 -2.20 14.77 15.05
N TYR A 29 -1.68 13.54 15.00
CA TYR A 29 -0.53 13.11 15.79
C TYR A 29 0.74 13.85 15.35
N ASP A 30 1.04 13.91 14.06
CA ASP A 30 2.19 14.64 13.52
C ASP A 30 2.13 16.14 13.89
N TRP A 31 0.95 16.76 13.82
CA TRP A 31 0.78 18.16 14.20
C TRP A 31 1.18 18.41 15.67
N LYS A 32 0.85 17.49 16.58
CA LYS A 32 1.17 17.59 18.01
C LYS A 32 2.60 17.17 18.35
N ALA A 33 2.99 15.97 17.92
CA ALA A 33 4.27 15.34 18.25
C ALA A 33 5.44 15.84 17.39
N LYS A 34 5.14 16.53 16.28
CA LYS A 34 6.12 17.09 15.34
C LYS A 34 7.12 16.04 14.86
N LEU A 35 6.60 14.86 14.53
CA LEU A 35 7.38 13.68 14.12
C LEU A 35 8.42 14.00 13.05
N ARG A 36 8.07 14.90 12.12
CA ARG A 36 8.89 15.27 10.96
C ARG A 36 10.06 16.21 11.24
N ARG A 37 10.24 16.68 12.47
CA ARG A 37 11.31 17.65 12.80
C ARG A 37 12.71 17.14 12.48
N ASP A 38 12.92 15.85 12.68
CA ASP A 38 14.23 15.21 12.53
C ASP A 38 14.37 14.46 11.20
N GLU A 39 13.35 14.53 10.32
CA GLU A 39 13.40 13.88 9.03
C GLU A 39 14.32 14.64 8.06
N PRO A 40 15.09 13.92 7.23
CA PRO A 40 15.93 14.55 6.25
C PRO A 40 15.10 15.39 5.27
N PRO A 41 15.71 16.41 4.64
CA PRO A 41 15.07 17.15 3.57
C PRO A 41 14.67 16.18 2.44
N LEU A 42 13.60 16.53 1.72
CA LEU A 42 13.19 15.72 0.57
C LEU A 42 14.33 15.69 -0.44
N ALA A 43 14.82 14.48 -0.73
CA ALA A 43 15.71 14.27 -1.84
C ALA A 43 15.04 14.78 -3.13
N LEU A 44 15.84 15.47 -3.94
CA LEU A 44 15.55 15.82 -5.31
C LEU A 44 16.54 15.07 -6.19
N SER A 45 16.14 14.78 -7.42
CA SER A 45 17.06 14.22 -8.41
C SER A 45 17.48 15.29 -9.40
N ASP A 46 18.77 15.30 -9.74
CA ASP A 46 19.32 16.12 -10.83
C ASP A 46 18.94 15.58 -12.22
N HIS A 47 18.44 14.34 -12.29
CA HIS A 47 18.12 13.63 -13.53
C HIS A 47 16.75 12.94 -13.47
N PRO A 48 15.64 13.68 -13.22
CA PRO A 48 14.32 13.10 -12.94
C PRO A 48 13.78 12.22 -14.07
N TYR A 49 14.09 12.53 -15.33
CA TYR A 49 13.70 11.72 -16.48
C TYR A 49 14.34 10.32 -16.48
N TRP A 50 15.62 10.23 -16.12
CA TRP A 50 16.32 8.95 -16.00
C TRP A 50 15.81 8.14 -14.83
N ASP A 51 15.49 8.79 -13.70
CA ASP A 51 14.88 8.11 -12.57
C ASP A 51 13.50 7.55 -12.94
N LEU A 52 12.68 8.29 -13.69
CA LEU A 52 11.38 7.79 -14.16
C LEU A 52 11.54 6.61 -15.13
N LEU A 53 12.48 6.67 -16.08
CA LEU A 53 12.74 5.56 -16.99
C LEU A 53 13.18 4.29 -16.23
N LEU A 54 14.06 4.45 -15.24
CA LEU A 54 14.48 3.36 -14.37
C LEU A 54 13.33 2.85 -13.50
N THR A 55 12.41 3.71 -13.06
CA THR A 55 11.18 3.30 -12.38
C THR A 55 10.32 2.41 -13.27
N VAL A 56 10.10 2.81 -14.53
CA VAL A 56 9.34 2.00 -15.50
C VAL A 56 10.04 0.66 -15.76
N ALA A 57 11.37 0.66 -15.91
CA ALA A 57 12.14 -0.56 -16.08
C ALA A 57 12.07 -1.48 -14.86
N ALA A 58 12.12 -0.93 -13.64
CA ALA A 58 11.96 -1.69 -12.41
C ALA A 58 10.56 -2.30 -12.28
N ALA A 59 9.51 -1.54 -12.61
CA ALA A 59 8.14 -2.05 -12.66
C ALA A 59 8.00 -3.20 -13.66
N ALA A 60 8.55 -3.07 -14.87
CA ALA A 60 8.59 -4.15 -15.84
C ALA A 60 9.35 -5.39 -15.30
N GLY A 61 10.47 -5.18 -14.62
CA GLY A 61 11.23 -6.24 -13.93
C GLY A 61 10.39 -6.98 -12.88
N ILE A 62 9.66 -6.24 -12.04
CA ILE A 62 8.73 -6.82 -11.04
C ILE A 62 7.66 -7.68 -11.74
N PHE A 63 7.05 -7.19 -12.81
CA PHE A 63 6.05 -7.96 -13.57
C PHE A 63 6.63 -9.23 -14.21
N LEU A 64 7.85 -9.15 -14.77
CA LEU A 64 8.53 -10.30 -15.37
C LEU A 64 8.89 -11.36 -14.31
N LEU A 65 9.45 -10.95 -13.17
CA LEU A 65 9.78 -11.86 -12.07
C LEU A 65 8.52 -12.46 -11.43
N GLY A 66 7.45 -11.68 -11.27
CA GLY A 66 6.14 -12.18 -10.85
C GLY A 66 5.53 -13.16 -11.87
N GLY A 67 5.78 -12.95 -13.17
CA GLY A 67 5.44 -13.91 -14.22
C GLY A 67 6.22 -15.22 -14.11
N ALA A 68 7.54 -15.13 -13.88
CA ALA A 68 8.40 -16.29 -13.65
C ALA A 68 8.00 -17.07 -12.39
N TYR A 69 7.64 -16.39 -11.31
CA TYR A 69 7.05 -16.99 -10.11
C TYR A 69 5.80 -17.80 -10.45
N ARG A 70 4.83 -17.20 -11.15
CA ARG A 70 3.60 -17.89 -11.58
C ARG A 70 3.84 -19.07 -12.52
N ALA A 71 4.94 -19.03 -13.29
CA ALA A 71 5.37 -20.15 -14.15
C ALA A 71 6.11 -21.26 -13.38
N GLY A 72 6.30 -21.12 -12.06
CA GLY A 72 7.01 -22.10 -11.22
C GLY A 72 8.53 -22.07 -11.40
N TRP A 73 9.09 -20.94 -11.85
CA TRP A 73 10.54 -20.80 -12.08
C TRP A 73 11.30 -20.25 -10.87
N LEU A 74 10.59 -19.79 -9.84
CA LEU A 74 11.19 -19.38 -8.56
C LEU A 74 11.08 -20.51 -7.51
N LEU A 75 11.22 -20.20 -6.22
CA LEU A 75 11.27 -21.21 -5.17
C LEU A 75 9.91 -21.92 -5.02
N PRO A 76 9.90 -23.21 -4.64
CA PRO A 76 8.66 -23.93 -4.40
C PRO A 76 7.97 -23.39 -3.14
N THR A 77 6.81 -22.77 -3.31
CA THR A 77 5.96 -22.28 -2.21
C THR A 77 4.90 -23.33 -1.82
N GLY A 78 4.40 -23.26 -0.59
CA GLY A 78 3.41 -24.20 -0.07
C GLY A 78 3.02 -23.89 1.38
N SER A 79 2.13 -24.70 1.97
CA SER A 79 1.62 -24.52 3.34
C SER A 79 2.59 -24.94 4.44
N THR A 80 3.77 -25.44 4.08
CA THR A 80 4.82 -25.77 5.07
C THR A 80 5.53 -24.50 5.51
N SER A 81 6.16 -24.51 6.69
CA SER A 81 6.98 -23.38 7.14
C SER A 81 8.08 -23.03 6.14
N TRP A 82 8.68 -24.03 5.49
CA TRP A 82 9.63 -23.82 4.39
C TRP A 82 8.97 -23.13 3.19
N GLY A 83 7.75 -23.56 2.81
CA GLY A 83 6.99 -22.92 1.75
C GLY A 83 6.66 -21.45 2.02
N ARG A 84 6.38 -21.08 3.27
CA ARG A 84 6.17 -19.66 3.66
C ARG A 84 7.49 -18.85 3.66
N LEU A 85 8.61 -19.46 4.04
CA LEU A 85 9.93 -18.81 3.92
C LEU A 85 10.33 -18.61 2.44
N ALA A 86 10.06 -19.61 1.59
CA ALA A 86 10.24 -19.50 0.14
C ALA A 86 9.37 -18.37 -0.44
N TRP A 87 8.13 -18.23 0.02
CA TRP A 87 7.24 -17.14 -0.36
C TRP A 87 7.81 -15.75 -0.02
N ILE A 88 8.37 -15.59 1.19
CA ILE A 88 9.05 -14.35 1.59
C ILE A 88 10.25 -14.07 0.67
N ALA A 89 11.08 -15.10 0.43
CA ALA A 89 12.27 -14.98 -0.41
C ALA A 89 11.93 -14.61 -1.87
N ASP A 90 10.90 -15.23 -2.44
CA ASP A 90 10.43 -14.94 -3.79
C ASP A 90 9.93 -13.50 -3.91
N ASN A 91 9.20 -12.98 -2.90
CA ASN A 91 8.78 -11.59 -2.91
C ASN A 91 9.97 -10.61 -2.80
N LEU A 92 10.98 -10.93 -2.00
CA LEU A 92 12.23 -10.14 -1.98
C LEU A 92 12.94 -10.16 -3.34
N ILE A 93 12.94 -11.29 -4.05
CA ILE A 93 13.46 -11.40 -5.42
C ILE A 93 12.63 -10.55 -6.39
N ILE A 94 11.31 -10.69 -6.36
CA ILE A 94 10.38 -9.99 -7.26
C ILE A 94 10.54 -8.48 -7.14
N TYR A 95 10.65 -7.95 -5.93
CA TYR A 95 10.82 -6.51 -5.67
C TYR A 95 12.27 -6.02 -5.70
N SER A 96 13.25 -6.91 -5.91
CA SER A 96 14.68 -6.54 -6.01
C SER A 96 15.04 -5.52 -7.12
N PRO A 97 14.29 -5.37 -8.24
CA PRO A 97 14.58 -4.31 -9.22
C PRO A 97 14.58 -2.89 -8.63
N ILE A 98 13.78 -2.64 -7.58
CA ILE A 98 13.79 -1.35 -6.87
C ILE A 98 15.14 -1.14 -6.18
N ALA A 99 15.61 -2.15 -5.43
CA ALA A 99 16.90 -2.10 -4.77
C ALA A 99 18.04 -1.92 -5.78
N ALA A 100 17.97 -2.59 -6.93
CA ALA A 100 18.94 -2.43 -8.01
C ALA A 100 18.99 -0.98 -8.53
N VAL A 101 17.83 -0.33 -8.73
CA VAL A 101 17.80 1.09 -9.14
C VAL A 101 18.40 1.99 -8.06
N LEU A 102 18.05 1.79 -6.79
CA LEU A 102 18.61 2.57 -5.68
C LEU A 102 20.14 2.44 -5.61
N LEU A 103 20.67 1.22 -5.78
CA LEU A 103 22.11 0.95 -5.81
C LEU A 103 22.81 1.62 -7.01
N VAL A 104 22.26 1.47 -8.22
CA VAL A 104 22.79 2.09 -9.45
C VAL A 104 22.81 3.61 -9.33
N ARG A 105 21.76 4.19 -8.75
CA ARG A 105 21.64 5.64 -8.53
C ARG A 105 22.34 6.12 -7.26
N ARG A 106 22.89 5.22 -6.44
CA ARG A 106 23.51 5.51 -5.14
C ARG A 106 22.57 6.32 -4.22
N GLN A 107 21.29 5.98 -4.26
CA GLN A 107 20.23 6.64 -3.48
C GLN A 107 19.94 5.83 -2.21
N GLY A 108 19.79 6.51 -1.08
CA GLY A 108 19.39 5.86 0.17
C GLY A 108 17.89 5.54 0.22
N PRO A 109 17.47 4.73 1.21
CA PRO A 109 16.07 4.32 1.39
C PRO A 109 15.14 5.50 1.74
N GLU A 110 15.68 6.61 2.27
CA GLU A 110 14.93 7.84 2.49
C GLU A 110 14.36 8.44 1.19
N THR A 111 14.95 8.12 0.04
CA THR A 111 14.44 8.53 -1.27
C THR A 111 13.16 7.80 -1.66
N VAL A 112 12.75 6.76 -0.93
CA VAL A 112 11.48 6.03 -1.11
C VAL A 112 10.61 6.11 0.15
N PHE A 113 10.81 7.15 0.98
CA PHE A 113 10.10 7.32 2.25
C PHE A 113 10.32 6.20 3.26
N LEU A 114 11.44 5.48 3.14
CA LEU A 114 11.85 4.45 4.08
C LEU A 114 13.00 4.99 4.93
N THR A 115 12.66 5.59 6.05
CA THR A 115 13.60 6.29 6.95
C THR A 115 13.63 5.58 8.31
N PRO A 116 14.81 5.15 8.79
CA PRO A 116 14.94 4.47 10.08
C PRO A 116 14.87 5.43 11.27
N VAL A 117 14.83 6.75 11.03
CA VAL A 117 14.66 7.75 12.08
C VAL A 117 13.37 7.45 12.81
N ARG A 118 13.42 7.30 14.15
CA ARG A 118 12.22 7.07 14.97
C ARG A 118 11.46 5.77 14.62
N LEU A 119 12.17 4.77 14.11
CA LEU A 119 11.59 3.50 13.67
C LEU A 119 10.66 2.83 14.72
N PRO A 120 11.03 2.71 16.02
CA PRO A 120 10.13 2.10 17.01
C PRO A 120 8.81 2.86 17.17
N GLU A 121 8.85 4.19 17.08
CA GLU A 121 7.66 5.03 17.22
C GLU A 121 6.75 4.93 15.99
N LYS A 122 7.35 4.83 14.79
CA LYS A 122 6.62 4.60 13.53
C LYS A 122 5.95 3.24 13.51
N ILE A 123 6.63 2.20 14.00
CA ILE A 123 6.07 0.86 14.15
C ILE A 123 4.93 0.87 15.15
N ALA A 124 5.15 1.42 16.35
CA ALA A 124 4.11 1.49 17.39
C ALA A 124 2.88 2.28 16.92
N LEU A 125 3.09 3.43 16.24
CA LEU A 125 2.01 4.22 15.68
C LEU A 125 1.29 3.48 14.54
N GLY A 126 2.01 2.82 13.64
CA GLY A 126 1.43 2.03 12.56
C GLY A 126 0.55 0.89 13.07
N LEU A 127 1.02 0.15 14.07
CA LEU A 127 0.24 -0.91 14.73
C LEU A 127 -1.01 -0.35 15.41
N ALA A 128 -0.87 0.74 16.18
CA ALA A 128 -2.00 1.38 16.86
C ALA A 128 -3.06 1.89 15.86
N LEU A 129 -2.63 2.57 14.79
CA LEU A 129 -3.51 3.02 13.73
C LEU A 129 -4.14 1.85 12.97
N GLY A 130 -3.41 0.77 12.71
CA GLY A 130 -3.95 -0.42 12.06
C GLY A 130 -5.06 -1.07 12.88
N VAL A 131 -4.90 -1.19 14.20
CA VAL A 131 -5.97 -1.65 15.11
C VAL A 131 -7.19 -0.73 15.02
N VAL A 132 -7.00 0.59 14.97
CA VAL A 132 -8.10 1.55 14.79
C VAL A 132 -8.78 1.38 13.43
N ALA A 133 -8.02 1.11 12.36
CA ALA A 133 -8.56 0.88 11.03
C ALA A 133 -9.45 -0.38 11.02
N VAL A 134 -8.93 -1.50 11.53
CA VAL A 134 -9.68 -2.77 11.66
C VAL A 134 -10.94 -2.57 12.50
N ALA A 135 -10.83 -1.90 13.65
CA ALA A 135 -11.99 -1.62 14.50
C ALA A 135 -13.04 -0.74 13.78
N THR A 136 -12.60 0.32 13.11
CA THR A 136 -13.49 1.22 12.35
C THR A 136 -14.21 0.45 11.25
N TYR A 137 -13.47 -0.36 10.49
CA TYR A 137 -14.03 -1.22 9.44
C TYR A 137 -15.07 -2.20 9.99
N CYS A 138 -14.73 -2.96 11.03
CA CYS A 138 -15.61 -3.96 11.62
C CYS A 138 -16.88 -3.34 12.22
N LEU A 139 -16.75 -2.23 12.96
CA LEU A 139 -17.88 -1.55 13.58
C LEU A 139 -18.86 -1.00 12.53
N LEU A 140 -18.36 -0.44 11.43
CA LEU A 140 -19.20 0.05 10.33
C LEU A 140 -19.91 -1.09 9.58
N ARG A 141 -19.35 -2.31 9.63
CA ARG A 141 -19.97 -3.52 9.09
C ARG A 141 -20.88 -4.25 10.07
N GLY A 142 -20.96 -3.81 11.33
CA GLY A 142 -21.67 -4.54 12.38
C GLY A 142 -20.97 -5.85 12.80
N GLU A 143 -19.68 -6.01 12.50
CA GLU A 143 -18.85 -7.19 12.74
C GLU A 143 -17.85 -6.95 13.89
N GLY A 144 -18.22 -6.13 14.88
CA GLY A 144 -17.31 -5.72 15.96
C GLY A 144 -16.79 -6.87 16.82
N ASP A 145 -17.54 -7.97 16.90
CA ASP A 145 -17.16 -9.22 17.57
C ASP A 145 -16.00 -9.96 16.86
N ARG A 146 -15.75 -9.68 15.57
CA ARG A 146 -14.66 -10.29 14.79
C ARG A 146 -13.31 -9.61 14.98
N ILE A 147 -13.26 -8.43 15.62
CA ILE A 147 -12.00 -7.68 15.82
C ILE A 147 -10.91 -8.54 16.48
N PRO A 148 -11.15 -9.26 17.59
CA PRO A 148 -10.11 -10.09 18.22
C PRO A 148 -9.59 -11.19 17.28
N GLN A 149 -10.46 -11.78 16.46
CA GLN A 149 -10.09 -12.81 15.51
C GLN A 149 -9.13 -12.25 14.44
N TYR A 150 -9.46 -11.12 13.82
CA TYR A 150 -8.57 -10.50 12.83
C TYR A 150 -7.20 -10.10 13.39
N LEU A 151 -7.15 -9.63 14.64
CA LEU A 151 -5.88 -9.33 15.30
C LEU A 151 -5.08 -10.59 15.64
N ALA A 152 -5.74 -11.70 15.97
CA ALA A 152 -5.08 -12.99 16.17
C ALA A 152 -4.54 -13.57 14.86
N ASP A 153 -5.33 -13.48 13.78
CA ASP A 153 -4.92 -13.92 12.44
C ASP A 153 -3.71 -13.12 11.94
N ALA A 154 -3.61 -11.84 12.28
CA ALA A 154 -2.48 -10.98 11.91
C ALA A 154 -1.13 -11.38 12.50
N VAL A 155 -1.12 -12.16 13.58
CA VAL A 155 0.11 -12.66 14.20
C VAL A 155 0.33 -14.16 13.98
N ALA A 156 -0.62 -14.83 13.31
CA ALA A 156 -0.44 -16.21 12.88
C ALA A 156 0.71 -16.28 11.87
N PHE A 157 1.60 -17.26 12.00
CA PHE A 157 2.80 -17.35 11.16
C PHE A 157 2.48 -17.40 9.67
N ASP A 158 1.38 -18.06 9.30
CA ASP A 158 0.94 -18.10 7.92
C ASP A 158 0.70 -16.68 7.43
N THR A 159 -0.29 -15.96 7.96
CA THR A 159 -0.60 -14.57 7.58
C THR A 159 0.59 -13.61 7.72
N LEU A 160 1.43 -13.79 8.75
CA LEU A 160 2.59 -12.92 8.98
C LEU A 160 3.60 -12.98 7.83
N ALA A 161 3.69 -14.11 7.11
CA ALA A 161 4.53 -14.21 5.93
C ALA A 161 4.07 -13.27 4.79
N ASP A 162 2.78 -12.89 4.76
CA ASP A 162 2.21 -11.96 3.78
C ASP A 162 2.48 -10.49 4.12
N PHE A 163 2.98 -10.18 5.33
CA PHE A 163 3.44 -8.83 5.65
C PHE A 163 4.53 -8.33 4.70
N VAL A 164 5.47 -9.21 4.32
CA VAL A 164 6.60 -8.84 3.45
C VAL A 164 6.12 -8.38 2.06
N PRO A 165 5.33 -9.16 1.30
CA PRO A 165 4.79 -8.68 0.03
C PRO A 165 3.97 -7.40 0.14
N VAL A 166 3.07 -7.30 1.12
CA VAL A 166 2.23 -6.11 1.33
C VAL A 166 3.08 -4.87 1.62
N PHE A 167 4.12 -5.04 2.45
CA PHE A 167 5.05 -3.96 2.75
C PHE A 167 5.88 -3.54 1.52
N LEU A 168 6.39 -4.52 0.75
CA LEU A 168 7.18 -4.26 -0.45
C LEU A 168 6.35 -3.61 -1.55
N GLU A 169 5.05 -3.91 -1.65
CA GLU A 169 4.12 -3.19 -2.51
C GLU A 169 4.07 -1.70 -2.14
N GLY A 170 3.90 -1.40 -0.84
CA GLY A 170 3.93 -0.01 -0.35
C GLY A 170 5.24 0.71 -0.68
N VAL A 171 6.38 0.03 -0.55
CA VAL A 171 7.70 0.55 -0.95
C VAL A 171 7.78 0.78 -2.46
N ALA A 172 7.28 -0.14 -3.28
CA ALA A 172 7.25 -0.01 -4.73
C ALA A 172 6.43 1.19 -5.20
N VAL A 173 5.27 1.38 -4.58
CA VAL A 173 4.40 2.51 -4.87
C VAL A 173 5.05 3.82 -4.44
N ALA A 174 5.66 3.89 -3.26
CA ALA A 174 6.38 5.09 -2.83
C ALA A 174 7.61 5.40 -3.70
N PHE A 175 8.34 4.37 -4.12
CA PHE A 175 9.41 4.50 -5.09
C PHE A 175 8.91 5.14 -6.38
N ALA A 176 7.87 4.60 -7.00
CA ALA A 176 7.30 5.16 -8.23
C ALA A 176 6.78 6.60 -8.02
N PHE A 177 6.06 6.82 -6.93
CA PHE A 177 5.50 8.12 -6.56
C PHE A 177 6.57 9.21 -6.40
N VAL A 178 7.67 8.93 -5.69
CA VAL A 178 8.74 9.93 -5.50
C VAL A 178 9.39 10.31 -6.82
N ARG A 179 9.65 9.33 -7.71
CA ARG A 179 10.27 9.60 -9.02
C ARG A 179 9.33 10.40 -9.92
N LEU A 180 8.05 10.05 -9.93
CA LEU A 180 7.04 10.82 -10.64
C LEU A 180 6.95 12.27 -10.10
N ARG A 181 6.98 12.44 -8.78
CA ARG A 181 6.97 13.75 -8.12
C ARG A 181 8.14 14.64 -8.52
N TRP A 182 9.33 14.07 -8.71
CA TRP A 182 10.49 14.84 -9.19
C TRP A 182 10.27 15.45 -10.59
N LEU A 183 9.41 14.85 -11.41
CA LEU A 183 9.12 15.32 -12.76
C LEU A 183 7.92 16.26 -12.83
N VAL A 184 6.79 15.85 -12.25
CA VAL A 184 5.48 16.53 -12.46
C VAL A 184 4.99 17.31 -11.23
N GLY A 185 5.73 17.28 -10.13
CA GLY A 185 5.34 17.88 -8.86
C GLY A 185 4.32 17.03 -8.08
N THR A 186 4.05 17.45 -6.85
CA THR A 186 3.29 16.65 -5.88
C THR A 186 1.84 16.40 -6.29
N ALA A 187 1.13 17.44 -6.76
CA ALA A 187 -0.29 17.31 -7.10
C ALA A 187 -0.52 16.26 -8.21
N ALA A 188 0.26 16.34 -9.28
CA ALA A 188 0.18 15.38 -10.37
C ALA A 188 0.67 13.99 -9.96
N ALA A 189 1.72 13.89 -9.14
CA ALA A 189 2.21 12.61 -8.64
C ALA A 189 1.20 11.90 -7.71
N VAL A 190 0.30 12.63 -7.05
CA VAL A 190 -0.84 12.04 -6.32
C VAL A 190 -1.96 11.65 -7.29
N ALA A 191 -2.32 12.55 -8.21
CA ALA A 191 -3.48 12.37 -9.09
C ALA A 191 -3.29 11.20 -10.08
N ILE A 192 -2.14 11.13 -10.76
CA ILE A 192 -1.88 10.14 -11.83
C ILE A 192 -2.03 8.70 -11.31
N PRO A 193 -1.29 8.23 -10.28
CA PRO A 193 -1.42 6.85 -9.83
C PRO A 193 -2.80 6.56 -9.24
N SER A 194 -3.46 7.54 -8.60
CA SER A 194 -4.81 7.36 -8.06
C SER A 194 -5.85 7.13 -9.16
N LEU A 195 -5.75 7.89 -10.26
CA LEU A 195 -6.60 7.72 -11.43
C LEU A 195 -6.30 6.40 -12.16
N LEU A 196 -5.02 6.04 -12.30
CA LEU A 196 -4.61 4.77 -12.91
C LEU A 196 -5.08 3.56 -12.07
N PHE A 197 -5.00 3.64 -10.75
CA PHE A 197 -5.52 2.62 -9.85
C PHE A 197 -7.03 2.44 -10.06
N ALA A 198 -7.80 3.52 -10.04
CA ALA A 198 -9.24 3.46 -10.31
C ALA A 198 -9.54 2.90 -11.72
N ALA A 199 -8.81 3.34 -12.74
CA ALA A 199 -8.96 2.88 -14.12
C ALA A 199 -8.66 1.39 -14.28
N GLY A 200 -7.65 0.86 -13.57
CA GLY A 200 -7.30 -0.56 -13.58
C GLY A 200 -8.41 -1.48 -13.08
N HIS A 201 -9.34 -0.95 -12.28
CA HIS A 201 -10.49 -1.71 -11.78
C HIS A 201 -11.75 -1.61 -12.67
N VAL A 202 -11.77 -0.70 -13.65
CA VAL A 202 -12.92 -0.51 -14.55
C VAL A 202 -13.28 -1.77 -15.34
N PRO A 203 -12.32 -2.52 -15.93
CA PRO A 203 -12.64 -3.76 -16.65
C PRO A 203 -13.41 -4.77 -15.78
N GLY A 204 -12.99 -4.98 -14.52
CA GLY A 204 -13.69 -5.88 -13.60
C GLY A 204 -15.11 -5.42 -13.26
N GLN A 205 -15.37 -4.10 -13.23
CA GLN A 205 -16.73 -3.59 -13.05
C GLN A 205 -17.61 -3.84 -14.28
N ILE A 206 -17.04 -3.73 -15.49
CA ILE A 206 -17.74 -4.04 -16.75
C ILE A 206 -18.08 -5.53 -16.80
N GLU A 207 -17.13 -6.40 -16.48
CA GLU A 207 -17.31 -7.85 -16.43
C GLU A 207 -18.37 -8.27 -15.40
N ALA A 208 -18.43 -7.57 -14.26
CA ALA A 208 -19.47 -7.75 -13.25
C ALA A 208 -20.85 -7.19 -13.64
N GLY A 209 -21.02 -6.67 -14.86
CA GLY A 209 -22.29 -6.16 -15.36
C GLY A 209 -22.80 -4.92 -14.62
N ARG A 210 -21.90 -4.09 -14.07
CA ARG A 210 -22.27 -2.85 -13.37
C ARG A 210 -22.77 -1.80 -14.36
N ASP A 211 -23.77 -1.03 -13.96
CA ASP A 211 -24.21 0.13 -14.75
C ASP A 211 -23.20 1.30 -14.66
N ALA A 212 -23.38 2.30 -15.52
CA ALA A 212 -22.49 3.46 -15.62
C ALA A 212 -22.45 4.30 -14.33
N TRP A 213 -23.54 4.37 -13.58
CA TRP A 213 -23.60 5.14 -12.34
C TRP A 213 -22.74 4.48 -11.26
N HIS A 214 -22.92 3.18 -11.04
CA HIS A 214 -22.12 2.40 -10.09
C HIS A 214 -20.64 2.41 -10.44
N MET A 215 -20.29 2.28 -11.72
CA MET A 215 -18.91 2.41 -12.19
C MET A 215 -18.32 3.79 -11.91
N THR A 216 -19.10 4.85 -12.12
CA THR A 216 -18.66 6.23 -11.86
C THR A 216 -18.42 6.49 -10.38
N VAL A 217 -19.35 6.06 -9.51
CA VAL A 217 -19.20 6.16 -8.06
C VAL A 217 -17.99 5.35 -7.59
N PHE A 218 -17.87 4.10 -8.05
CA PHE A 218 -16.74 3.23 -7.74
C PHE A 218 -15.41 3.88 -8.15
N PHE A 219 -15.34 4.46 -9.36
CA PHE A 219 -14.15 5.15 -9.85
C PHE A 219 -13.81 6.37 -9.00
N ALA A 220 -14.80 7.17 -8.63
CA ALA A 220 -14.61 8.35 -7.79
C ALA A 220 -14.05 7.96 -6.40
N PHE A 221 -14.59 6.92 -5.76
CA PHE A 221 -14.08 6.43 -4.47
C PHE A 221 -12.68 5.84 -4.60
N ASN A 222 -12.44 4.99 -5.60
CA ASN A 222 -11.14 4.35 -5.82
C ASN A 222 -10.06 5.29 -6.34
N SER A 223 -10.40 6.51 -6.76
CA SER A 223 -9.41 7.55 -7.05
C SER A 223 -9.21 8.48 -5.84
N ALA A 224 -10.29 8.88 -5.16
CA ALA A 224 -10.21 9.77 -4.00
C ALA A 224 -9.47 9.14 -2.81
N LEU A 225 -9.69 7.85 -2.56
CA LEU A 225 -9.08 7.16 -1.42
C LEU A 225 -7.55 7.03 -1.56
N PRO A 226 -6.99 6.46 -2.66
CA PRO A 226 -5.55 6.47 -2.88
C PRO A 226 -4.97 7.88 -2.90
N ALA A 227 -5.69 8.88 -3.43
CA ALA A 227 -5.21 10.26 -3.41
C ALA A 227 -5.05 10.80 -1.99
N ALA A 228 -5.99 10.51 -1.09
CA ALA A 228 -5.90 10.89 0.33
C ALA A 228 -4.75 10.15 1.03
N ILE A 229 -4.57 8.86 0.76
CA ILE A 229 -3.46 8.06 1.30
C ILE A 229 -2.13 8.62 0.80
N PHE A 230 -1.96 8.82 -0.51
CA PHE A 230 -0.73 9.40 -1.07
C PHE A 230 -0.45 10.81 -0.56
N GLY A 231 -1.47 11.65 -0.44
CA GLY A 231 -1.32 12.98 0.15
C GLY A 231 -0.81 12.90 1.59
N THR A 232 -1.33 11.96 2.38
CA THR A 232 -0.90 11.72 3.77
C THR A 232 0.50 11.15 3.83
N VAL A 233 0.82 10.11 3.04
CA VAL A 233 2.15 9.49 2.96
C VAL A 233 3.21 10.48 2.47
N GLN A 234 2.91 11.28 1.45
CA GLN A 234 3.79 12.37 0.99
C GLN A 234 4.03 13.40 2.08
N ARG A 235 3.00 13.73 2.86
CA ARG A 235 3.13 14.67 3.97
C ARG A 235 3.94 14.07 5.11
N ALA A 236 3.76 12.77 5.37
CA ALA A 236 4.48 11.97 6.36
C ALA A 236 5.93 11.71 5.99
N ARG A 237 6.22 11.53 4.69
CA ARG A 237 7.47 11.01 4.14
C ARG A 237 7.83 9.65 4.73
N ASP A 238 6.82 8.84 4.97
CA ASP A 238 6.98 7.57 5.68
C ASP A 238 5.99 6.52 5.17
N VAL A 239 6.53 5.39 4.67
CA VAL A 239 5.75 4.20 4.28
C VAL A 239 5.59 3.18 5.40
N ILE A 240 6.34 3.29 6.49
CA ILE A 240 6.42 2.26 7.53
C ILE A 240 5.08 2.10 8.24
N TRP A 241 4.52 3.21 8.74
CA TRP A 241 3.26 3.18 9.46
C TRP A 241 2.09 2.73 8.57
N ILE A 242 2.04 3.19 7.31
CA ILE A 242 0.96 2.85 6.39
C ILE A 242 1.06 1.40 5.91
N GLY A 243 2.27 0.84 5.79
CA GLY A 243 2.45 -0.57 5.48
C GLY A 243 1.86 -1.49 6.55
N LEU A 244 2.02 -1.14 7.83
CA LEU A 244 1.40 -1.87 8.95
C LEU A 244 -0.13 -1.74 8.97
N VAL A 245 -0.65 -0.54 8.69
CA VAL A 245 -2.09 -0.30 8.52
C VAL A 245 -2.64 -1.13 7.36
N HIS A 246 -1.95 -1.13 6.21
CA HIS A 246 -2.35 -1.86 5.01
C HIS A 246 -2.42 -3.36 5.27
N TYR A 247 -1.37 -3.93 5.85
CA TYR A 247 -1.35 -5.35 6.23
C TYR A 247 -2.51 -5.75 7.14
N LEU A 248 -2.80 -4.99 8.19
CA LEU A 248 -3.92 -5.29 9.09
C LEU A 248 -5.28 -5.13 8.41
N MET A 249 -5.40 -4.17 7.50
CA MET A 249 -6.62 -4.00 6.70
C MET A 249 -6.82 -5.13 5.70
N ASP A 250 -5.77 -5.62 5.05
CA ASP A 250 -5.83 -6.73 4.09
C ASP A 250 -6.40 -7.99 4.74
N ILE A 251 -6.02 -8.27 5.99
CA ILE A 251 -6.59 -9.38 6.77
C ILE A 251 -8.08 -9.15 7.04
N ALA A 252 -8.44 -7.95 7.51
CA ALA A 252 -9.82 -7.63 7.86
C ALA A 252 -10.77 -7.68 6.65
N ILE A 253 -10.27 -7.35 5.45
CA ILE A 253 -11.03 -7.40 4.20
C ILE A 253 -10.88 -8.73 3.44
N HIS A 254 -10.11 -9.69 3.96
CA HIS A 254 -9.81 -10.99 3.33
C HIS A 254 -9.11 -10.86 1.97
N ALA A 255 -8.16 -9.92 1.87
CA ALA A 255 -7.30 -9.75 0.70
C ALA A 255 -6.04 -10.66 0.74
N ILE A 256 -5.68 -11.16 1.92
CA ILE A 256 -4.59 -12.13 2.16
C ILE A 256 -5.05 -13.24 3.10
#